data_AF-A0AB39WWS0-F1
#
_entry.id   AF-A0AB39WWS0-F1
#
_cell.length_a   1.000
_cell.length_b   1.000
_cell.length_c   1.000
_cell.angle_alpha   90.00
_cell.angle_beta   90.00
_cell.angle_gamma   90.00
#
_symmetry.space_group_name_H-M   'P 1'
#
loop_
_entity.id
_entity.type
_entity.pdbx_description
1 polymer ?
#
loop_
_entity_poly.entity_id
_entity_poly.type
_entity_poly.pdbx_seq_one_letter_code
_entity_poly.pdbx_strand_id
1 'polypeptide(L)'
;MIDDTRQLQEILVSQGPDLSITEVMAVTPSWMNKTTGWQMGRLTRLSVGEDRVGSEVCVLEVGKGEVYHTSHQPDFQIEALVNIRPVFLSTMIRSV
;
A
#
# COMPACT_ATOMS: atom_id res chain seq x y z
N MET A 1 -9.15 5.09 -4.43
CA MET A 1 -8.18 4.00 -4.17
C MET A 1 -7.84 3.17 -5.41
N ILE A 2 -8.79 2.58 -6.16
CA ILE A 2 -8.46 1.78 -7.37
C ILE A 2 -7.71 2.62 -8.41
N ASP A 3 -8.21 3.82 -8.71
CA ASP A 3 -7.51 4.74 -9.62
C ASP A 3 -6.12 5.17 -9.09
N ASP A 4 -5.99 5.32 -7.77
CA ASP A 4 -4.73 5.74 -7.14
C ASP A 4 -3.65 4.64 -7.25
N THR A 5 -4.04 3.36 -7.18
CA THR A 5 -3.09 2.23 -7.36
C THR A 5 -2.56 2.13 -8.78
N ARG A 6 -3.41 2.37 -9.78
CA ARG A 6 -3.01 2.40 -11.20
C ARG A 6 -2.06 3.57 -11.48
N GLN A 7 -2.38 4.77 -10.97
CA GLN A 7 -1.50 5.94 -11.12
C GLN A 7 -0.12 5.72 -10.49
N LEU A 8 -0.07 5.07 -9.31
CA LEU A 8 1.21 4.71 -8.70
C LEU A 8 2.04 3.81 -9.63
N GLN A 9 1.43 2.81 -10.25
CA GLN A 9 2.12 1.94 -11.21
C GLN A 9 2.59 2.69 -12.46
N GLU A 10 1.76 3.58 -13.00
CA GLU A 10 2.14 4.43 -14.13
C GLU A 10 3.36 5.30 -13.83
N ILE A 11 3.40 5.91 -12.62
CA ILE A 11 4.54 6.71 -12.15
C ILE A 11 5.79 5.85 -11.91
N LEU A 12 5.65 4.65 -11.36
CA LEU A 12 6.77 3.72 -11.19
C LEU A 12 7.39 3.30 -12.53
N VAL A 13 6.57 3.11 -13.57
CA VAL A 13 7.05 2.74 -14.90
C VAL A 13 7.71 3.90 -15.63
N SER A 14 7.29 5.15 -15.37
CA SER A 14 7.82 6.34 -16.04
C SER A 14 9.18 6.82 -15.52
N GLN A 15 9.77 6.13 -14.53
CA GLN A 15 11.13 6.43 -14.04
C GLN A 15 12.18 6.40 -15.17
N GLY A 16 13.01 7.43 -15.23
CA GLY A 16 14.03 7.66 -16.25
C GLY A 16 14.97 8.82 -15.90
N PRO A 17 15.74 9.36 -16.86
CA PRO A 17 16.70 10.44 -16.62
C PRO A 17 16.08 11.71 -16.00
N ASP A 18 14.83 12.01 -16.35
CA ASP A 18 14.12 13.22 -15.94
C ASP A 18 13.20 13.01 -14.72
N LEU A 19 13.00 11.75 -14.31
CA LEU A 19 12.11 11.39 -13.20
C LEU A 19 12.68 10.21 -12.43
N SER A 20 13.14 10.47 -11.21
CA SER A 20 13.54 9.44 -10.26
C SER A 20 12.60 9.45 -9.06
N ILE A 21 12.11 8.28 -8.68
CA ILE A 21 11.40 8.11 -7.42
C ILE A 21 12.47 7.77 -6.39
N THR A 22 12.48 8.46 -5.26
CA THR A 22 13.43 8.17 -4.17
C THR A 22 12.76 7.37 -3.06
N GLU A 23 11.48 7.64 -2.82
CA GLU A 23 10.68 6.98 -1.81
C GLU A 23 9.17 7.07 -2.13
N VAL A 24 8.42 6.13 -1.56
CA VAL A 24 6.95 6.19 -1.51
C VAL A 24 6.57 6.15 -0.04
N MET A 25 5.74 7.09 0.39
CA MET A 25 5.33 7.24 1.79
C MET A 25 3.85 6.87 1.95
N ALA A 26 3.53 6.06 2.94
CA ALA A 26 2.17 5.80 3.38
C ALA A 26 1.79 6.79 4.48
N VAL A 27 0.62 7.41 4.33
CA VAL A 27 0.03 8.29 5.34
C VAL A 27 -1.20 7.60 5.90
N THR A 28 -1.10 7.14 7.14
CA THR A 28 -2.12 6.29 7.78
C THR A 28 -2.86 7.06 8.87
N PRO A 29 -4.20 6.98 8.93
CA PRO A 29 -4.98 7.59 10.01
C PRO A 29 -4.89 6.76 11.30
N SER A 30 -5.29 7.38 12.42
CA SER A 30 -5.24 6.79 13.77
C SER A 30 -5.93 5.43 13.89
N TRP A 31 -7.09 5.26 13.26
CA TRP A 31 -7.85 4.00 13.29
C TRP A 31 -7.10 2.84 12.63
N MET A 32 -6.22 3.14 11.68
CA MET A 32 -5.44 2.16 10.93
C MET A 32 -4.12 1.85 11.65
N ASN A 33 -3.41 2.89 12.07
CA ASN A 33 -2.08 2.77 12.67
C ASN A 33 -2.08 2.54 14.20
N LYS A 34 -3.26 2.58 14.84
CA LYS A 34 -3.44 2.37 16.28
C LYS A 34 -2.69 3.41 17.14
N THR A 35 -2.46 4.61 16.60
CA THR A 35 -1.88 5.76 17.32
C THR A 35 -2.92 6.88 17.50
N THR A 36 -2.53 8.00 18.12
CA THR A 36 -3.43 9.14 18.39
C THR A 36 -3.64 10.07 17.20
N GLY A 37 -3.03 9.81 16.05
CA GLY A 37 -3.11 10.72 14.91
C GLY A 37 -2.65 10.11 13.60
N TRP A 38 -2.50 10.97 12.59
CA TRP A 38 -1.93 10.59 11.32
C TRP A 38 -0.44 10.29 11.49
N GLN A 39 0.02 9.21 10.87
CA GLN A 39 1.43 8.84 10.83
C GLN A 39 1.87 8.74 9.38
N MET A 40 3.13 9.10 9.14
CA MET A 40 3.78 8.94 7.86
C MET A 40 4.92 7.94 8.02
N GLY A 41 4.97 6.94 7.14
CA GLY A 41 6.04 5.95 7.13
C GLY A 41 6.38 5.49 5.73
N ARG A 42 7.62 5.06 5.52
CA ARG A 42 8.08 4.57 4.22
C ARG A 42 7.32 3.32 3.84
N LEU A 43 6.62 3.33 2.72
CA LEU A 43 5.94 2.18 2.16
C LEU A 43 7.00 1.21 1.60
N THR A 44 6.93 -0.06 1.99
CA THR A 44 7.82 -1.11 1.51
C THR A 44 7.10 -2.08 0.57
N ARG A 45 5.81 -2.31 0.79
CA ARG A 45 4.94 -3.11 -0.08
C ARG A 45 3.50 -2.59 -0.05
N LEU A 46 2.83 -2.66 -1.19
CA LEU A 46 1.38 -2.48 -1.31
C LEU A 46 0.81 -3.62 -2.14
N SER A 47 -0.23 -4.25 -1.63
CA SER A 47 -1.03 -5.24 -2.36
C SER A 47 -2.51 -4.90 -2.26
N VAL A 48 -3.28 -5.34 -3.25
CA VAL A 48 -4.75 -5.29 -3.23
C VAL A 48 -5.26 -6.71 -3.27
N GLY A 49 -6.22 -7.04 -2.42
CA GLY A 49 -6.97 -8.29 -2.49
C GLY A 49 -8.46 -8.01 -2.30
N GLU A 50 -9.27 -9.06 -2.41
CA GLU A 50 -10.72 -9.01 -2.21
C GLU A 50 -11.08 -9.74 -0.93
N ASP A 51 -11.99 -9.16 -0.14
CA ASP A 51 -12.54 -9.84 1.02
C ASP A 51 -13.67 -10.83 0.64
N ARG A 52 -14.31 -11.42 1.64
CA ARG A 52 -15.37 -12.43 1.45
C ARG A 52 -16.62 -11.89 0.74
N VAL A 53 -16.83 -10.58 0.72
CA VAL A 53 -17.96 -9.94 0.04
C VAL A 53 -17.53 -9.31 -1.29
N GLY A 54 -16.30 -9.58 -1.75
CA GLY A 54 -15.76 -9.06 -3.00
C GLY A 54 -15.35 -7.59 -2.93
N SER A 55 -15.22 -7.01 -1.72
CA SER A 55 -14.72 -5.65 -1.57
C SER A 55 -13.21 -5.62 -1.62
N GLU A 56 -12.66 -4.69 -2.39
CA GLU A 56 -11.20 -4.53 -2.46
C GLU A 56 -10.63 -3.92 -1.18
N VAL A 57 -9.53 -4.52 -0.72
CA VAL A 57 -8.78 -4.09 0.45
C VAL A 57 -7.32 -3.95 0.07
N CYS A 58 -6.77 -2.75 0.27
CA CYS A 58 -5.32 -2.54 0.27
C CYS A 58 -4.70 -3.05 1.56
N VAL A 59 -3.56 -3.74 1.43
CA VAL A 59 -2.66 -4.14 2.50
C VAL A 59 -1.33 -3.41 2.30
N LEU A 60 -0.94 -2.62 3.29
CA LEU A 60 0.25 -1.78 3.29
C LEU A 60 1.28 -2.38 4.24
N GLU A 61 2.51 -2.57 3.79
CA GLU A 61 3.66 -2.77 4.65
C GLU A 61 4.48 -1.49 4.70
N VAL A 62 4.77 -1.04 5.92
CA VAL A 62 5.39 0.25 6.19
C VAL A 62 6.62 0.02 7.07
N GLY A 63 7.62 0.88 6.94
CA GLY A 63 8.76 0.95 7.85
C GLY A 63 9.56 -0.34 7.91
N LYS A 64 9.55 -1.00 9.07
CA LYS A 64 10.31 -2.21 9.36
C LYS A 64 9.46 -3.47 9.33
N GLY A 65 8.22 -3.39 8.84
CA GLY A 65 7.30 -4.51 8.71
C GLY A 65 5.95 -4.28 9.35
N GLU A 66 5.61 -3.05 9.74
CA GLU A 66 4.27 -2.69 10.19
C GLU A 66 3.26 -2.93 9.07
N VAL A 67 2.24 -3.73 9.33
CA VAL A 67 1.22 -4.09 8.35
C VAL A 67 -0.11 -3.42 8.68
N TYR A 68 -0.70 -2.73 7.70
CA TYR A 68 -1.98 -2.06 7.80
C TYR A 68 -2.93 -2.50 6.69
N HIS A 69 -4.22 -2.29 6.89
CA HIS A 69 -5.23 -2.55 5.88
C HIS A 69 -6.30 -1.46 5.86
N THR A 70 -7.01 -1.39 4.75
CA THR A 70 -8.06 -0.38 4.50
C THR A 70 -9.47 -0.87 4.83
N SER A 71 -9.63 -2.15 5.18
CA SER A 71 -10.93 -2.70 5.59
C SER A 71 -11.43 -2.07 6.89
N HIS A 72 -12.72 -1.75 6.92
CA HIS A 72 -13.46 -1.33 8.12
C HIS A 72 -14.29 -2.47 8.73
N GLN A 73 -14.18 -3.70 8.19
CA GLN A 73 -14.91 -4.83 8.74
C GLN A 73 -14.40 -5.19 10.14
N PRO A 74 -15.29 -5.40 11.11
CA PRO A 74 -14.92 -6.00 12.39
C PRO A 74 -14.25 -7.35 12.17
N ASP A 75 -13.23 -7.66 12.98
CA ASP A 75 -12.50 -8.93 12.97
C ASP A 75 -11.88 -9.32 11.60
N PHE A 76 -11.66 -8.34 10.72
CA PHE A 76 -11.00 -8.54 9.44
C PHE A 76 -9.65 -9.26 9.59
N GLN A 77 -9.46 -10.31 8.78
CA GLN A 77 -8.22 -11.08 8.72
C GLN A 77 -7.60 -10.90 7.34
N ILE A 78 -6.35 -10.44 7.27
CA ILE A 78 -5.64 -10.22 6.01
C ILE A 78 -5.49 -11.54 5.24
N GLU A 79 -5.32 -12.64 5.98
CA GLU A 79 -5.14 -14.00 5.45
C GLU A 79 -6.39 -14.54 4.75
N ALA A 80 -7.56 -13.93 4.99
CA ALA A 80 -8.80 -14.29 4.33
C ALA A 80 -8.98 -13.59 2.97
N LEU A 81 -8.07 -12.69 2.58
CA LEU A 81 -8.13 -12.05 1.27
C LEU A 81 -7.86 -13.06 0.16
N VAL A 82 -8.62 -12.93 -0.92
CA VAL A 82 -8.44 -13.68 -2.18
C VAL A 82 -7.99 -12.74 -3.29
N ASN A 83 -7.58 -13.29 -4.43
CA ASN A 83 -7.17 -12.52 -5.61
C ASN A 83 -6.09 -11.45 -5.33
N ILE A 84 -5.19 -11.75 -4.38
CA ILE A 84 -4.17 -10.81 -3.94
C ILE A 84 -3.19 -10.55 -5.09
N ARG A 85 -3.02 -9.28 -5.44
CA ARG A 85 -2.09 -8.80 -6.45
C ARG A 85 -1.16 -7.72 -5.88
N PRO A 86 0.15 -7.77 -6.16
CA PRO A 86 1.07 -6.72 -5.76
C PRO A 86 0.83 -5.47 -6.62
N VAL A 87 0.83 -4.30 -5.98
CA VAL A 87 0.77 -2.99 -6.64
C VAL A 87 2.13 -2.32 -6.61
N PHE A 88 2.83 -2.39 -5.47
CA PHE A 88 4.14 -1.79 -5.28
C PHE A 88 5.03 -2.65 -4.39
N LEU A 89 6.32 -2.70 -4.74
CA LEU A 89 7.41 -3.18 -3.91
C LEU A 89 8.50 -2.11 -3.93
N SER A 90 9.15 -1.86 -2.79
CA SER A 90 10.25 -0.88 -2.71
C SER A 90 11.38 -1.15 -3.73
N THR A 91 11.56 -2.39 -4.17
CA THR A 91 12.50 -2.78 -5.24
C THR A 91 12.09 -2.31 -6.64
N MET A 92 10.87 -1.82 -6.82
CA MET A 92 10.42 -1.17 -8.06
C MET A 92 10.95 0.27 -8.19
N ILE A 93 11.43 0.85 -7.09
CA ILE A 93 12.18 2.11 -7.14
C ILE A 93 13.55 1.78 -7.75
N ARG A 94 13.86 2.37 -8.90
CA ARG A 94 15.12 2.10 -9.60
C ARG A 94 16.24 2.82 -8.86
N SER A 95 17.25 2.07 -8.41
CA SER A 95 18.50 2.68 -7.94
C SER A 95 19.13 3.47 -9.08
N VAL A 96 19.57 4.70 -8.78
CA VAL A 96 20.36 5.54 -9.70
C VAL A 96 21.76 4.98 -9.84
#